data_AF-A0A212CJA6-F1
#
_entry.id   AF-A0A212CJA6-F1
#
_cell.length_a   1.000
_cell.length_b   1.000
_cell.length_c   1.000
_cell.angle_alpha   90.00
_cell.angle_beta   90.00
_cell.angle_gamma   90.00
#
_symmetry.space_group_name_H-M   'P 1'
#
loop_
_entity.id
_entity.type
_entity.pdbx_description
1 polymer ?
#
loop_
_entity_poly.entity_id
_entity_poly.type
_entity_poly.pdbx_seq_one_letter_code
_entity_poly.pdbx_strand_id
1 'polypeptide(L)'
;MLEEVENKAKDSNMPDFHILRAIVSHFQKLFDVPSLTGVYPRMNEVYTRLGELNNAVRNLQELLELDSSSSLCVLVSTVGKLCRLINEDVNEKIMQVLGPEDLQSIIRKLEEHEEFFPAFQAFTNDLLKILGKIFVREIDDLDAIVPAVRKLKILSY
;
A
#
# COMPACT_ATOMS: atom_id res chain seq x y z
N MET A 1 -36.07 55.63 -26.22
CA MET A 1 -37.45 55.29 -26.62
C MET A 1 -37.42 53.83 -27.03
N LEU A 2 -37.86 52.94 -26.15
CA LEU A 2 -37.99 51.51 -26.45
C LEU A 2 -39.41 51.32 -26.98
N GLU A 3 -39.52 50.92 -28.24
CA GLU A 3 -40.79 50.53 -28.84
C GLU A 3 -41.31 49.28 -28.14
N GLU A 4 -42.40 49.44 -27.40
CA GLU A 4 -43.21 48.34 -26.90
C GLU A 4 -43.88 47.65 -28.09
N VAL A 5 -43.30 46.55 -28.55
CA VAL A 5 -43.97 45.64 -29.49
C VAL A 5 -44.98 44.83 -28.70
N GLU A 6 -46.24 45.24 -28.79
CA GLU A 6 -47.44 44.55 -28.31
C GLU A 6 -47.50 43.13 -28.92
N ASN A 7 -47.00 42.14 -28.17
CA ASN A 7 -47.06 40.74 -28.57
C ASN A 7 -48.49 40.22 -28.33
N LYS A 8 -49.33 40.32 -29.37
CA LYS A 8 -50.63 39.64 -29.43
C LYS A 8 -50.45 38.14 -29.24
N ALA A 9 -51.12 37.61 -28.22
CA ALA A 9 -51.20 36.20 -27.90
C ALA A 9 -51.53 35.35 -29.14
N LYS A 10 -50.54 34.57 -29.60
CA LYS A 10 -50.76 33.38 -30.43
C LYS A 10 -50.69 32.16 -29.51
N ASP A 11 -51.83 31.81 -28.94
CA ASP A 11 -52.11 30.49 -28.38
C ASP A 11 -52.04 29.44 -29.49
N SER A 12 -50.85 28.90 -29.78
CA SER A 12 -50.70 27.63 -30.53
C SER A 12 -49.28 27.05 -30.53
N ASN A 13 -48.52 27.15 -29.43
CA ASN A 13 -47.18 26.53 -29.37
C ASN A 13 -46.76 26.15 -27.94
N MET A 14 -47.71 25.91 -27.06
CA MET A 14 -47.41 25.31 -25.76
C MET A 14 -47.21 23.80 -26.00
N PRO A 15 -46.02 23.23 -25.74
CA PRO A 15 -45.82 21.79 -25.87
C PRO A 15 -46.90 21.10 -25.05
N ASP A 16 -47.49 20.02 -25.59
CA ASP A 16 -48.48 19.23 -24.88
C ASP A 16 -47.96 18.95 -23.46
N PHE A 17 -48.77 19.28 -22.45
CA PHE A 17 -48.41 19.14 -21.04
C PHE A 17 -47.97 17.70 -20.73
N HIS A 18 -48.50 16.74 -21.48
CA HIS A 18 -48.07 15.34 -21.42
C HIS A 18 -46.60 15.14 -21.83
N ILE A 19 -46.15 15.81 -22.90
CA ILE A 19 -44.76 15.75 -23.40
C ILE A 19 -43.82 16.42 -22.40
N LEU A 20 -44.17 17.59 -21.86
CA LEU A 20 -43.38 18.28 -20.82
C LEU A 20 -43.23 17.41 -19.56
N ARG A 21 -44.31 16.78 -19.09
CA ARG A 21 -44.27 15.87 -17.96
C ARG A 21 -43.41 14.63 -18.25
N ALA A 22 -43.47 14.09 -19.47
CA ALA A 22 -42.65 12.97 -19.88
C ALA A 22 -41.16 13.32 -19.91
N ILE A 23 -40.79 14.50 -20.42
CA ILE A 23 -39.41 15.01 -20.43
C ILE A 23 -38.90 15.20 -19.00
N VAL A 24 -39.69 15.85 -18.13
CA VAL A 24 -39.33 16.05 -16.71
C VAL A 24 -39.14 14.71 -16.00
N SER A 25 -40.06 13.76 -16.21
CA SER A 25 -39.96 12.41 -15.63
C SER A 25 -38.73 11.65 -16.13
N HIS A 26 -38.34 11.86 -17.39
CA HIS A 26 -37.14 11.26 -17.95
C HIS A 26 -35.87 11.76 -17.26
N PHE A 27 -35.73 13.07 -17.07
CA PHE A 27 -34.58 13.64 -16.37
C PHE A 27 -34.55 13.26 -14.88
N GLN A 28 -35.70 13.17 -14.23
CA GLN A 28 -35.79 12.67 -12.86
C GLN A 28 -35.26 11.24 -12.74
N LYS A 29 -35.60 10.36 -13.69
CA LYS A 29 -35.07 8.98 -13.74
C LYS A 29 -33.58 8.95 -14.11
N LEU A 30 -33.16 9.74 -15.10
CA LEU A 30 -31.77 9.78 -15.56
C LEU A 30 -30.82 10.22 -14.45
N PHE A 31 -31.22 11.21 -13.67
CA PHE A 31 -30.42 11.75 -12.57
C PHE A 31 -30.70 11.10 -11.22
N ASP A 32 -31.64 10.14 -11.17
CA ASP A 32 -32.08 9.44 -9.97
C ASP A 32 -32.54 10.40 -8.86
N VAL A 33 -33.47 11.29 -9.20
CA VAL A 33 -34.02 12.29 -8.28
C VAL A 33 -35.56 12.24 -8.21
N PRO A 34 -36.14 12.29 -7.00
CA PRO A 34 -37.59 12.15 -6.82
C PRO A 34 -38.37 13.42 -7.20
N SER A 35 -37.73 14.59 -7.31
CA SER A 35 -38.39 15.88 -7.55
C SER A 35 -37.72 16.69 -8.66
N LEU A 36 -38.51 17.51 -9.37
CA LEU A 36 -38.00 18.42 -10.41
C LEU A 36 -37.00 19.43 -9.85
N THR A 37 -37.21 19.91 -8.63
CA THR A 37 -36.30 20.82 -7.93
C THR A 37 -34.93 20.19 -7.66
N GLY A 38 -34.85 18.86 -7.61
CA GLY A 38 -33.59 18.12 -7.46
C GLY A 38 -32.81 17.92 -8.77
N VAL A 39 -33.46 18.10 -9.94
CA VAL A 39 -32.83 17.85 -11.25
C VAL A 39 -31.68 18.83 -11.50
N TYR A 40 -31.90 20.13 -11.30
CA TYR A 40 -30.87 21.14 -11.51
C TYR A 40 -29.66 21.01 -10.56
N PRO A 41 -29.85 20.85 -9.23
CA PRO A 41 -28.75 20.57 -8.32
C PRO A 41 -27.96 19.32 -8.72
N ARG A 42 -28.66 18.23 -9.08
CA ARG A 42 -28.02 16.97 -9.46
C ARG A 42 -27.26 17.08 -10.77
N MET A 43 -27.79 17.81 -11.75
CA MET A 43 -27.10 18.11 -12.99
C MET A 43 -25.81 18.92 -12.73
N ASN A 44 -25.88 19.95 -11.87
CA ASN A 44 -24.71 20.75 -11.51
C ASN A 44 -23.63 19.91 -10.79
N GLU A 45 -24.05 18.98 -9.93
CA GLU A 45 -23.15 18.03 -9.27
C GLU A 45 -22.40 17.15 -10.29
N VAL A 46 -23.10 16.65 -11.32
CA VAL A 46 -22.47 15.86 -12.40
C VAL A 46 -21.41 16.69 -13.13
N TYR A 47 -21.71 17.94 -13.48
CA TYR A 47 -20.72 18.82 -14.12
C TYR A 47 -19.53 19.14 -13.22
N THR A 48 -19.78 19.37 -11.92
CA THR A 48 -18.73 19.62 -10.93
C THR A 48 -17.81 18.41 -10.83
N ARG A 49 -18.37 17.21 -10.61
CA ARG A 49 -17.61 15.95 -10.54
C ARG A 49 -16.83 15.66 -11.81
N LEU A 50 -17.40 15.95 -12.98
CA LEU A 50 -16.71 15.78 -14.25
C LEU A 50 -15.50 16.72 -14.36
N GLY A 51 -15.65 17.98 -13.94
CA GLY A 51 -14.55 18.94 -13.88
C GLY A 51 -13.44 18.51 -12.93
N GLU A 52 -13.82 18.04 -11.74
CA GLU A 52 -12.89 17.49 -10.74
C GLU A 52 -12.12 16.28 -11.29
N LEU A 53 -12.83 15.35 -11.96
CA LEU A 53 -12.24 14.14 -12.51
C LEU A 53 -11.29 14.46 -13.67
N ASN A 54 -11.65 15.40 -14.54
CA ASN A 54 -10.75 15.89 -15.59
C ASN A 54 -9.49 16.56 -15.02
N ASN A 55 -9.64 17.34 -13.95
CA ASN A 55 -8.49 17.94 -13.26
C ASN A 55 -7.60 16.87 -12.61
N ALA A 56 -8.21 15.87 -11.95
CA ALA A 56 -7.47 14.76 -11.36
C ALA A 56 -6.70 13.95 -12.41
N VAL A 57 -7.34 13.66 -13.55
CA VAL A 57 -6.69 12.99 -14.70
C VAL A 57 -5.51 13.81 -15.19
N ARG A 58 -5.67 15.11 -15.41
CA ARG A 58 -4.58 15.98 -15.86
C ARG A 58 -3.42 16.02 -14.87
N ASN A 59 -3.72 16.18 -13.57
CA ASN A 59 -2.69 16.19 -12.53
C ASN A 59 -1.91 14.86 -12.48
N LEU A 60 -2.61 13.74 -12.63
CA LEU A 60 -1.98 12.42 -12.70
C LEU A 60 -1.17 12.23 -13.98
N GLN A 61 -1.63 12.73 -15.13
CA GLN A 61 -0.85 12.73 -16.37
C GLN A 61 0.43 13.55 -16.20
N GLU A 62 0.35 14.73 -15.61
CA GLU A 62 1.50 15.61 -15.38
C GLU A 62 2.50 14.98 -14.39
N LEU A 63 2.01 14.41 -13.28
CA LEU A 63 2.85 13.73 -12.29
C LEU A 63 3.55 12.49 -12.87
N LEU A 64 2.90 11.80 -13.80
CA LEU A 64 3.44 10.61 -14.47
C LEU A 64 4.12 10.94 -15.81
N GLU A 65 4.28 12.22 -16.13
CA GLU A 65 4.87 12.73 -17.38
C GLU A 65 4.26 12.10 -18.65
N LEU A 66 2.96 11.81 -18.62
CA LEU A 66 2.20 11.28 -19.75
C LEU A 66 1.74 12.41 -20.67
N ASP A 67 1.67 12.13 -21.97
CA ASP A 67 1.14 13.10 -22.93
C ASP A 67 -0.31 13.47 -22.60
N SER A 68 -0.67 14.75 -22.72
CA SER A 68 -2.02 15.25 -22.39
C SER A 68 -3.14 14.62 -23.24
N SER A 69 -2.83 14.05 -24.40
CA SER A 69 -3.77 13.29 -25.24
C SER A 69 -3.89 11.81 -24.86
N SER A 70 -3.14 11.35 -23.85
CA SER A 70 -3.16 9.96 -23.40
C SER A 70 -4.53 9.56 -22.88
N SER A 71 -5.02 8.40 -23.32
CA SER A 71 -6.31 7.88 -22.86
C SER A 71 -6.29 7.52 -21.36
N LEU A 72 -7.47 7.57 -20.74
CA LEU A 72 -7.65 7.16 -19.33
C LEU A 72 -7.18 5.71 -19.09
N CYS A 73 -7.35 4.82 -20.08
CA CYS A 73 -6.88 3.43 -20.00
C CYS A 73 -5.35 3.37 -19.85
N VAL A 74 -4.61 4.16 -20.64
CA VAL A 74 -3.15 4.24 -20.54
C VAL A 74 -2.74 4.74 -19.16
N LEU A 75 -3.36 5.81 -18.66
CA LEU A 75 -3.08 6.34 -17.31
C LEU A 75 -3.29 5.28 -16.22
N VAL A 76 -4.46 4.63 -16.21
CA VAL A 76 -4.77 3.58 -15.21
C VAL A 76 -3.80 2.42 -15.34
N SER A 77 -3.42 2.03 -16.56
CA SER A 77 -2.45 0.95 -16.79
C SER A 77 -1.05 1.32 -16.28
N THR A 78 -0.63 2.59 -16.44
CA THR A 78 0.66 3.09 -15.97
C THR A 78 0.70 3.15 -14.45
N VAL A 79 -0.35 3.68 -13.81
CA VAL A 79 -0.50 3.63 -12.35
C VAL A 79 -0.46 2.17 -11.86
N GLY A 80 -1.18 1.26 -12.51
CA GLY A 80 -1.17 -0.16 -12.16
C GLY A 80 0.20 -0.84 -12.35
N LYS A 81 1.01 -0.41 -13.32
CA LYS A 81 2.40 -0.86 -13.47
C LYS A 81 3.28 -0.31 -12.35
N LEU A 82 3.15 0.97 -12.02
CA LEU A 82 3.90 1.61 -10.94
C LEU A 82 3.60 0.95 -9.59
N CYS A 83 2.32 0.69 -9.30
CA CYS A 83 1.92 -0.03 -8.09
C CYS A 83 2.55 -1.42 -8.03
N ARG A 84 2.60 -2.16 -9.15
CA ARG A 84 3.26 -3.48 -9.18
C ARG A 84 4.76 -3.37 -8.94
N LEU A 85 5.45 -2.45 -9.61
CA LEU A 85 6.89 -2.23 -9.43
C LEU A 85 7.23 -1.87 -7.98
N ILE A 86 6.45 -0.99 -7.35
CA ILE A 86 6.64 -0.64 -5.93
C ILE A 86 6.41 -1.87 -5.06
N ASN A 87 5.36 -2.66 -5.33
CA ASN A 87 5.04 -3.82 -4.51
C ASN A 87 6.09 -4.94 -4.67
N GLU A 88 6.63 -5.12 -5.87
CA GLU A 88 7.74 -6.03 -6.16
C GLU A 88 9.03 -5.57 -5.47
N ASP A 89 9.41 -4.30 -5.58
CA ASP A 89 10.58 -3.70 -4.89
C ASP A 89 10.46 -3.81 -3.36
N VAL A 90 9.27 -3.54 -2.80
CA VAL A 90 9.01 -3.72 -1.37
C VAL A 90 9.14 -5.19 -0.97
N ASN A 91 8.60 -6.10 -1.78
CA ASN A 91 8.70 -7.53 -1.51
C ASN A 91 10.15 -8.05 -1.61
N GLU A 92 10.92 -7.56 -2.59
CA GLU A 92 12.36 -7.86 -2.71
C GLU A 92 13.15 -7.29 -1.52
N LYS A 93 12.88 -6.07 -1.09
CA LYS A 93 13.50 -5.48 0.11
C LYS A 93 13.15 -6.27 1.38
N ILE A 94 11.90 -6.72 1.51
CA ILE A 94 11.49 -7.60 2.61
C ILE A 94 12.26 -8.93 2.55
N MET A 95 12.42 -9.53 1.37
CA MET A 95 13.22 -10.75 1.18
C MET A 95 14.72 -10.53 1.43
N GLN A 96 15.26 -9.34 1.18
CA GLN A 96 16.65 -9.02 1.52
C GLN A 96 16.86 -8.84 3.04
N VAL A 97 15.87 -8.24 3.74
CA VAL A 97 15.95 -8.00 5.19
C VAL A 97 15.68 -9.27 6.00
N LEU A 98 14.68 -10.06 5.59
CA LEU A 98 14.30 -11.30 6.26
C LEU A 98 15.07 -12.52 5.74
N GLY A 99 15.80 -12.38 4.63
CA GLY A 99 16.41 -13.48 3.91
C GLY A 99 15.37 -14.32 3.13
N PRO A 100 15.82 -15.31 2.34
CA PRO A 100 14.93 -16.28 1.68
C PRO A 100 14.23 -17.24 2.68
N GLU A 101 14.47 -17.04 3.96
CA GLU A 101 13.93 -17.83 5.04
C GLU A 101 12.55 -17.26 5.37
N ASP A 102 11.51 -18.02 5.03
CA ASP A 102 10.14 -17.73 5.46
C ASP A 102 10.13 -17.41 6.96
N LEU A 103 9.23 -16.54 7.40
CA LEU A 103 9.07 -16.14 8.82
C LEU A 103 9.06 -17.37 9.73
N GLN A 104 8.48 -18.47 9.26
CA GLN A 104 8.44 -19.78 9.92
C GLN A 104 9.82 -20.43 10.13
N SER A 105 10.73 -20.27 9.16
CA SER A 105 12.09 -20.76 9.28
C SER A 105 12.91 -19.93 10.29
N ILE A 106 12.63 -18.63 10.39
CA ILE A 106 13.19 -17.76 11.45
C ILE A 106 12.68 -18.18 12.83
N ILE A 107 11.37 -18.40 12.98
CA ILE A 107 10.75 -18.89 14.22
C ILE A 107 11.39 -20.22 14.64
N ARG A 108 11.50 -21.18 13.72
CA ARG A 108 12.14 -22.47 14.00
C ARG A 108 13.61 -22.33 14.42
N LYS A 109 14.39 -21.47 13.77
CA LYS A 109 15.79 -21.21 14.20
C LYS A 109 15.86 -20.59 15.60
N LEU A 110 14.90 -19.73 15.94
CA LEU A 110 14.79 -19.18 17.31
C LEU A 110 14.43 -20.25 18.33
N GLU A 111 13.49 -21.15 18.00
CA GLU A 111 13.11 -22.29 18.86
C GLU A 111 14.28 -23.26 19.05
N GLU A 112 15.00 -23.61 17.97
CA GLU A 112 16.22 -24.42 18.02
C GLU A 112 17.30 -23.77 18.91
N HIS A 113 17.41 -22.44 18.87
CA HIS A 113 18.32 -21.69 19.74
C HIS A 113 17.87 -21.72 21.22
N GLU A 114 16.57 -21.63 21.51
CA GLU A 114 16.06 -21.77 22.88
C GLU A 114 16.29 -23.16 23.48
N GLU A 115 16.30 -24.22 22.66
CA GLU A 115 16.57 -25.59 23.13
C GLU A 115 18.08 -25.89 23.25
N PHE A 116 18.88 -25.50 22.25
CA PHE A 116 20.30 -25.83 22.21
C PHE A 116 21.17 -24.94 23.10
N PHE A 117 20.89 -23.64 23.13
CA PHE A 117 21.77 -22.66 23.76
C PHE A 117 21.92 -22.85 25.27
N PRO A 118 20.86 -23.18 26.05
CA PRO A 118 21.01 -23.43 27.49
C PRO A 118 21.87 -24.65 27.78
N ALA A 119 21.72 -25.73 27.01
CA ALA A 119 22.53 -26.95 27.16
C ALA A 119 24.00 -26.68 26.79
N PHE A 120 24.24 -25.97 25.70
CA PHE A 120 25.57 -25.56 25.27
C PHE A 120 26.24 -24.62 26.28
N GLN A 121 25.50 -23.64 26.81
CA GLN A 121 25.99 -22.69 27.82
C GLN A 121 26.33 -23.39 29.13
N ALA A 122 25.49 -24.31 29.60
CA ALA A 122 25.76 -25.11 30.80
C ALA A 122 27.05 -25.93 30.63
N PHE A 123 27.17 -26.66 29.51
CA PHE A 123 28.38 -27.41 29.18
C PHE A 123 29.63 -26.51 29.13
N THR A 124 29.52 -25.35 28.49
CA THR A 124 30.61 -24.39 28.35
C THR A 124 31.07 -23.85 29.71
N ASN A 125 30.13 -23.50 30.58
CA ASN A 125 30.41 -23.02 31.93
C ASN A 125 31.08 -24.11 32.78
N ASP A 126 30.63 -25.37 32.66
CA ASP A 126 31.27 -26.49 33.34
C ASP A 126 32.72 -26.68 32.87
N LEU A 127 32.96 -26.53 31.56
CA LEU A 127 34.28 -26.68 30.96
C LEU A 127 35.21 -25.53 31.38
N LEU A 128 34.73 -24.28 31.39
CA LEU A 128 35.45 -23.12 31.94
C LEU A 128 35.79 -23.32 33.41
N LYS A 129 34.85 -23.82 34.22
CA LYS A 129 35.08 -24.10 35.66
C LYS A 129 36.13 -25.19 35.89
N ILE A 130 36.15 -26.24 35.07
CA ILE A 130 37.16 -27.28 35.14
C ILE A 130 38.53 -26.71 34.77
N LEU A 131 38.61 -25.96 33.67
CA LEU A 131 39.87 -25.37 33.23
C LEU A 131 40.39 -24.30 34.20
N GLY A 132 39.53 -23.46 34.75
CA GLY A 132 39.89 -22.46 35.78
C GLY A 132 40.27 -23.06 37.14
N LYS A 133 39.92 -24.33 37.42
CA LYS A 133 40.47 -25.07 38.57
C LYS A 133 41.87 -25.62 38.29
N ILE A 134 42.16 -25.98 37.04
CA ILE A 134 43.42 -26.60 36.64
C ILE A 134 44.51 -25.55 36.41
N PHE A 135 44.15 -24.45 35.73
CA PHE A 135 45.01 -23.29 35.59
C PHE A 135 44.70 -22.36 36.76
N VAL A 136 45.70 -21.96 37.55
CA VAL A 136 45.57 -21.04 38.70
C VAL A 136 45.29 -19.60 38.21
N ARG A 137 44.24 -19.45 37.40
CA ARG A 137 43.82 -18.23 36.72
C ARG A 137 42.39 -18.43 36.23
N GLU A 138 41.50 -17.51 36.60
CA GLU A 138 40.13 -17.50 36.11
C GLU A 138 40.13 -17.45 34.58
N ILE A 139 39.46 -18.42 33.97
CA ILE A 139 39.20 -18.46 32.54
C ILE A 139 37.73 -18.14 32.39
N ASP A 140 37.45 -16.86 32.10
CA ASP A 140 36.08 -16.34 32.01
C ASP A 140 35.67 -16.10 30.54
N ASP A 141 36.54 -16.45 29.61
CA ASP A 141 36.38 -16.20 28.17
C ASP A 141 36.32 -17.51 27.39
N LEU A 142 35.33 -17.60 26.50
CA LEU A 142 35.09 -18.74 25.62
C LEU A 142 36.28 -18.99 24.69
N ASP A 143 36.92 -17.92 24.22
CA ASP A 143 38.06 -18.00 23.30
C ASP A 143 39.31 -18.61 23.97
N ALA A 144 39.35 -18.62 25.30
CA ALA A 144 40.45 -19.18 26.07
C ALA A 144 40.34 -20.70 26.31
N ILE A 145 39.19 -21.31 26.03
CA ILE A 145 38.96 -22.76 26.20
C ILE A 145 39.91 -23.59 25.33
N VAL A 146 39.90 -23.36 24.02
CA VAL A 146 40.70 -24.17 23.07
C VAL A 146 42.21 -24.06 23.33
N PRO A 147 42.78 -22.85 23.56
CA PRO A 147 44.18 -22.70 23.96
C PRO A 147 44.53 -23.42 25.28
N ALA A 148 43.64 -23.37 26.28
CA ALA A 148 43.86 -24.00 27.58
C ALA A 148 43.88 -25.53 27.49
N VAL A 149 42.95 -26.13 26.73
CA VAL A 149 42.93 -27.58 26.47
C VAL A 149 44.18 -28.03 25.73
N ARG A 150 44.67 -27.26 24.74
CA ARG A 150 45.94 -27.57 24.05
C ARG A 150 47.13 -27.55 25.00
N LYS A 151 47.21 -26.57 25.91
CA LYS A 151 48.27 -26.52 26.94
C LYS A 151 48.22 -27.74 27.86
N LEU A 152 47.03 -28.15 28.29
CA LEU A 152 46.85 -29.37 29.10
C LEU A 152 47.37 -30.62 28.39
N LYS A 153 47.06 -30.76 27.10
CA LYS A 153 47.55 -31.87 26.28
C LYS A 153 49.08 -31.89 26.14
N ILE A 154 49.73 -30.74 26.14
CA ILE A 154 51.20 -30.64 26.09
C ILE A 154 51.82 -31.00 27.45
N LEU A 155 51.16 -30.66 28.56
CA LEU A 155 51.60 -30.96 29.93
C LEU A 155 51.35 -32.42 30.37
N SER A 156 50.54 -33.17 29.62
CA SER A 156 50.24 -34.58 29.90
C SER A 156 51.26 -35.56 29.26
N TYR A 157 52.32 -35.04 28.65
CA TYR A 157 53.47 -35.78 28.09
C TYR A 157 54.74 -35.35 28.83
#